data_AF-A0A1X7KY60-F1
#
_entry.id   AF-A0A1X7KY60-F1
#
_cell.length_a   1.000
_cell.length_b   1.000
_cell.length_c   1.000
_cell.angle_alpha   90.00
_cell.angle_beta   90.00
_cell.angle_gamma   90.00
#
_symmetry.space_group_name_H-M   'P 1'
#
loop_
_entity.id
_entity.type
_entity.pdbx_description
1 polymer ?
#
loop_
_entity_poly.entity_id
_entity_poly.type
_entity_poly.pdbx_seq_one_letter_code
_entity_poly.pdbx_strand_id
1 'polypeptide(L)'
;MLTAGSSTLDPALPVPALVGDRYLVNGAVVVSAVPAQVQVSYNGPNVQETDFAADGKTPVMTLLGTDYTVVPLSGAIGNSPTELFAGSALGVLTNTINGASLYNTQMSWQPGAAYAKVTRQVVGDTVLANDCSAPSTTGTNVTPCSTTVSTLEAFFPYASTVDNKTYNLSDGQIVTLAGTRAWVSNTALSAATTQYRVFYQANGQIDSATVIRNGTTLAITNTGNATPQNFYIFLNSAAVQTIKAAITF
;
A
#
# COMPACT_ATOMS: atom_id res chain seq x y z
N MET A 1 6.45 21.82 8.07
CA MET A 1 5.19 21.28 7.54
C MET A 1 5.46 20.90 6.10
N LEU A 2 5.59 19.60 5.80
CA LEU A 2 5.63 19.15 4.40
C LEU A 2 4.23 19.37 3.82
N THR A 3 4.14 19.88 2.61
CA THR A 3 2.90 19.99 1.85
C THR A 3 2.97 18.96 0.73
N ALA A 4 2.04 18.01 0.71
CA ALA A 4 1.84 17.15 -0.45
C ALA A 4 0.70 17.75 -1.29
N GLY A 5 0.95 17.89 -2.59
CA GLY A 5 -0.05 18.33 -3.54
C GLY A 5 0.13 17.56 -4.84
N SER A 6 -0.98 17.22 -5.47
CA SER A 6 -1.03 16.77 -6.85
C SER A 6 -1.13 18.00 -7.77
N SER A 7 -0.47 17.94 -8.91
CA SER A 7 -0.62 18.92 -9.98
C SER A 7 -0.91 18.17 -11.27
N THR A 8 -1.84 18.68 -12.07
CA THR A 8 -2.05 18.19 -13.43
C THR A 8 -1.12 18.94 -14.38
N LEU A 9 -0.55 18.23 -15.36
CA LEU A 9 0.15 18.85 -16.48
C LEU A 9 -0.83 19.34 -17.57
N ASP A 10 -2.09 18.88 -17.51
CA ASP A 10 -3.17 19.32 -18.38
C ASP A 10 -4.21 20.12 -17.57
N PRO A 11 -4.35 21.44 -17.78
CA PRO A 11 -5.29 22.28 -17.05
C PRO A 11 -6.76 21.91 -17.30
N ALA A 12 -7.08 21.10 -18.32
CA ALA A 12 -8.42 20.59 -18.57
C ALA A 12 -8.77 19.37 -17.71
N LEU A 13 -7.79 18.73 -17.07
CA LEU A 13 -8.01 17.57 -16.21
C LEU A 13 -8.12 18.00 -14.73
N PRO A 14 -9.12 17.52 -13.99
CA PRO A 14 -9.22 17.80 -12.56
C PRO A 14 -8.00 17.20 -11.83
N VAL A 15 -7.45 17.96 -10.90
CA VAL A 15 -6.39 17.48 -10.00
C VAL A 15 -7.00 16.48 -9.02
N PRO A 16 -6.55 15.22 -8.99
CA PRO A 16 -7.06 14.25 -8.02
C PRO A 16 -6.73 14.69 -6.60
N ALA A 17 -7.73 14.75 -5.72
CA ALA A 17 -7.49 14.98 -4.30
C ALA A 17 -6.79 13.75 -3.69
N LEU A 18 -5.69 13.97 -2.96
CA LEU A 18 -5.06 12.91 -2.17
C LEU A 18 -5.97 12.58 -0.99
N VAL A 19 -6.35 11.31 -0.87
CA VAL A 19 -7.14 10.79 0.25
C VAL A 19 -6.31 9.79 1.02
N GLY A 20 -6.45 9.80 2.35
CA GLY A 20 -5.79 8.83 3.21
C GLY A 20 -6.50 7.48 3.17
N ASP A 21 -5.74 6.41 3.40
CA ASP A 21 -6.28 5.08 3.59
C ASP A 21 -7.03 4.99 4.92
N ARG A 22 -8.02 4.08 4.97
CA ARG A 22 -8.85 3.88 6.16
C ARG A 22 -8.38 2.65 6.92
N TYR A 23 -8.27 2.77 8.23
CA TYR A 23 -7.82 1.72 9.12
C TYR A 23 -8.84 1.51 10.23
N LEU A 24 -9.04 0.26 10.63
CA LEU A 24 -9.80 -0.08 11.82
C LEU A 24 -8.83 -0.19 12.99
N VAL A 25 -8.96 0.72 13.96
CA VAL A 25 -8.10 0.81 15.15
C VAL A 25 -8.99 0.94 16.38
N ASN A 26 -8.84 0.04 17.34
CA ASN A 26 -9.60 0.03 18.61
C ASN A 26 -11.12 0.20 18.43
N GLY A 27 -11.69 -0.47 17.43
CA GLY A 27 -13.12 -0.48 17.13
C GLY A 27 -13.62 0.71 16.33
N ALA A 28 -12.74 1.64 15.94
CA ALA A 28 -13.09 2.82 15.16
C ALA A 28 -12.36 2.86 13.82
N VAL A 29 -13.05 3.35 12.77
CA VAL A 29 -12.40 3.66 11.49
C VAL A 29 -11.72 5.01 11.60
N VAL A 30 -10.42 5.05 11.30
CA VAL A 30 -9.59 6.26 11.24
C VAL A 30 -8.97 6.38 9.86
N VAL A 31 -8.55 7.60 9.48
CA VAL A 31 -7.93 7.88 8.17
C VAL A 31 -6.48 8.27 8.39
N SER A 32 -5.56 7.70 7.60
CA SER A 32 -4.15 8.08 7.64
C SER A 32 -3.96 9.56 7.28
N ALA A 33 -2.93 10.19 7.87
CA ALA A 33 -2.65 11.58 7.61
C ALA A 33 -2.24 11.81 6.13
N VAL A 34 -2.72 12.90 5.55
CA VAL A 34 -2.28 13.39 4.24
C VAL A 34 -1.84 14.85 4.41
N PRO A 35 -0.53 15.18 4.27
CA PRO A 35 0.58 14.27 4.03
C PRO A 35 0.84 13.31 5.20
N ALA A 36 1.49 12.18 4.89
CA ALA A 36 1.82 11.16 5.88
C ALA A 36 2.57 11.76 7.08
N GLN A 37 2.11 11.41 8.28
CA GLN A 37 2.79 11.70 9.53
C GLN A 37 3.44 10.40 9.99
N VAL A 38 4.77 10.38 9.98
CA VAL A 38 5.56 9.16 10.22
C VAL A 38 6.52 9.41 11.38
N GLN A 39 6.50 8.52 12.38
CA GLN A 39 7.55 8.43 13.37
C GLN A 39 8.56 7.39 12.91
N VAL A 40 9.84 7.77 12.88
CA VAL A 40 10.94 6.88 12.55
C VAL A 40 11.73 6.58 13.82
N SER A 41 12.06 5.32 14.03
CA SER A 41 12.95 4.87 15.10
C SER A 41 13.92 3.83 14.57
N TYR A 42 15.05 3.67 15.26
CA TYR A 42 16.11 2.75 14.87
C TYR A 42 16.23 1.65 15.92
N ASN A 43 16.21 0.39 15.47
CA ASN A 43 16.36 -0.78 16.32
C ASN A 43 17.51 -1.65 15.80
N GLY A 44 18.72 -1.35 16.27
CA GLY A 44 19.95 -1.95 15.74
C GLY A 44 20.11 -1.63 14.24
N PRO A 45 20.24 -2.64 13.36
CA PRO A 45 20.37 -2.42 11.91
C PRO A 45 19.04 -2.12 11.21
N ASN A 46 17.91 -2.20 11.92
CA ASN A 46 16.58 -2.08 11.35
C ASN A 46 16.01 -0.68 11.59
N VAL A 47 15.12 -0.24 10.70
CA VAL A 47 14.37 1.01 10.84
C VAL A 47 12.91 0.68 11.04
N GLN A 48 12.29 1.24 12.06
CA GLN A 48 10.87 1.11 12.30
C GLN A 48 10.17 2.43 11.95
N GLU A 49 9.18 2.35 11.06
CA GLU A 49 8.33 3.45 10.62
C GLU A 49 6.92 3.22 11.16
N THR A 50 6.38 4.19 11.90
CA THR A 50 4.98 4.17 12.35
C THR A 50 4.23 5.31 11.70
N ASP A 51 3.26 4.96 10.86
CA ASP A 51 2.33 5.90 10.24
C ASP A 51 1.19 6.23 11.21
N PHE A 52 0.77 7.49 11.21
CA PHE A 52 -0.30 7.99 12.06
C PHE A 52 -1.53 8.42 11.28
N ALA A 53 -2.68 8.34 11.95
CA ALA A 53 -3.92 8.95 11.51
C ALA A 53 -3.78 10.49 11.43
N ALA A 54 -4.79 11.14 10.85
CA ALA A 54 -4.86 12.60 10.71
C ALA A 54 -4.75 13.36 12.05
N ASP A 55 -5.01 12.71 13.19
CA ASP A 55 -4.83 13.27 14.54
C ASP A 55 -3.36 13.37 14.99
N GLY A 56 -2.43 12.78 14.23
CA GLY A 56 -0.99 12.73 14.50
C GLY A 56 -0.59 11.88 15.71
N LYS A 57 -1.51 11.07 16.24
CA LYS A 57 -1.31 10.33 17.51
C LYS A 57 -1.73 8.87 17.43
N THR A 58 -2.77 8.55 16.67
CA THR A 58 -3.28 7.19 16.54
C THR A 58 -2.43 6.44 15.51
N PRO A 59 -1.65 5.40 15.90
CA PRO A 59 -0.90 4.60 14.94
C PRO A 59 -1.87 3.82 14.05
N VAL A 60 -1.66 3.88 12.73
CA VAL A 60 -2.48 3.14 11.77
C VAL A 60 -1.76 1.94 11.17
N MET A 61 -0.43 2.04 11.04
CA MET A 61 0.42 0.99 10.51
C MET A 61 1.83 1.16 11.06
N THR A 62 2.49 0.05 11.37
CA THR A 62 3.92 0.06 11.70
C THR A 62 4.65 -0.91 10.80
N LEU A 63 5.79 -0.47 10.29
CA LEU A 63 6.65 -1.21 9.40
C LEU A 63 8.04 -1.35 9.99
N LEU A 64 8.59 -2.56 9.92
CA LEU A 64 9.99 -2.83 10.19
C LEU A 64 10.73 -3.03 8.87
N GLY A 65 11.59 -2.08 8.54
CA GLY A 65 12.56 -2.19 7.47
C GLY A 65 13.76 -3.03 7.90
N THR A 66 14.07 -4.06 7.12
CA THR A 66 15.20 -4.98 7.31
C THR A 66 15.96 -5.15 5.99
N ASP A 67 17.08 -5.87 6.05
CA ASP A 67 17.83 -6.32 4.86
C ASP A 67 18.28 -5.18 3.94
N TYR A 68 18.69 -4.06 4.54
CA TYR A 68 19.19 -2.91 3.80
C TYR A 68 20.40 -3.29 2.96
N THR A 69 20.29 -3.11 1.65
CA THR A 69 21.41 -3.28 0.72
C THR A 69 21.55 -2.04 -0.15
N VAL A 70 22.79 -1.62 -0.40
CA VAL A 70 23.09 -0.50 -1.30
C VAL A 70 23.70 -1.06 -2.57
N VAL A 71 23.13 -0.69 -3.71
CA VAL A 71 23.60 -1.11 -5.02
C VAL A 71 24.14 0.12 -5.75
N PRO A 72 25.46 0.19 -6.02
CA PRO A 72 26.04 1.26 -6.80
C PRO A 72 25.58 1.17 -8.26
N LEU A 73 25.34 2.33 -8.86
CA LEU A 73 24.95 2.48 -10.26
C LEU A 73 26.10 3.16 -11.02
N SER A 74 26.44 2.60 -12.17
CA SER A 74 27.52 3.13 -13.01
C SER A 74 27.29 2.76 -14.48
N GLY A 75 27.96 3.47 -15.39
CA GLY A 75 27.81 3.27 -16.83
C GLY A 75 26.41 3.66 -17.33
N ALA A 76 26.05 3.16 -18.51
CA ALA A 76 24.76 3.45 -19.13
C ALA A 76 23.59 2.94 -18.28
N ILE A 77 22.52 3.73 -18.18
CA ILE A 77 21.27 3.39 -17.51
C ILE A 77 20.72 2.03 -17.96
N GLY A 78 20.79 1.73 -19.27
CA GLY A 78 20.31 0.47 -19.84
C GLY A 78 21.02 -0.79 -19.31
N ASN A 79 22.20 -0.63 -18.68
CA ASN A 79 22.96 -1.73 -18.08
C ASN A 79 22.69 -1.91 -16.58
N SER A 80 21.75 -1.16 -16.00
CA SER A 80 21.46 -1.27 -14.57
C SER A 80 20.79 -2.62 -14.24
N PRO A 81 20.84 -3.06 -12.96
CA PRO A 81 20.15 -4.26 -12.53
C PRO A 81 18.68 -4.26 -12.94
N THR A 82 18.20 -5.40 -13.44
CA THR A 82 16.83 -5.51 -13.97
C THR A 82 15.76 -5.17 -12.94
N GLU A 83 16.01 -5.50 -11.65
CA GLU A 83 15.13 -5.15 -10.52
C GLU A 83 14.82 -3.65 -10.40
N LEU A 84 15.71 -2.78 -10.89
CA LEU A 84 15.52 -1.34 -10.87
C LEU A 84 14.43 -0.87 -11.83
N PHE A 85 14.15 -1.61 -12.91
CA PHE A 85 13.15 -1.26 -13.93
C PHE A 85 12.01 -2.27 -14.03
N ALA A 86 12.24 -3.53 -13.70
CA ALA A 86 11.25 -4.59 -13.83
C ALA A 86 10.31 -4.57 -12.61
N GLY A 87 9.16 -3.92 -12.77
CA GLY A 87 8.16 -3.87 -11.71
C GLY A 87 8.49 -2.89 -10.58
N SER A 88 9.24 -1.83 -10.87
CA SER A 88 9.45 -0.73 -9.93
C SER A 88 8.65 0.51 -10.37
N ALA A 89 8.50 1.50 -9.49
CA ALA A 89 7.94 2.80 -9.87
C ALA A 89 8.74 3.49 -10.99
N LEU A 90 10.06 3.30 -11.03
CA LEU A 90 10.90 3.77 -12.13
C LEU A 90 10.61 3.02 -13.43
N GLY A 91 10.30 1.73 -13.34
CA GLY A 91 9.84 0.91 -14.46
C GLY A 91 8.60 1.45 -15.15
N VAL A 92 7.71 2.15 -14.44
CA VAL A 92 6.52 2.76 -15.06
C VAL A 92 6.91 3.83 -16.08
N LEU A 93 8.00 4.58 -15.83
CA LEU A 93 8.51 5.57 -16.78
C LEU A 93 9.05 4.91 -18.05
N THR A 94 9.62 3.71 -17.96
CA THR A 94 10.33 3.05 -19.06
C THR A 94 9.49 2.01 -19.80
N ASN A 95 8.52 1.38 -19.13
CA ASN A 95 7.79 0.21 -19.62
C ASN A 95 6.40 0.55 -20.20
N THR A 96 6.11 1.83 -20.44
CA THR A 96 4.90 2.28 -21.14
C THR A 96 5.17 2.53 -22.62
N ILE A 97 4.12 2.49 -23.46
CA ILE A 97 4.22 2.63 -24.93
C ILE A 97 5.00 3.90 -25.35
N ASN A 98 4.84 5.00 -24.61
CA ASN A 98 5.57 6.25 -24.88
C ASN A 98 6.86 6.39 -24.04
N GLY A 99 7.02 5.57 -23.00
CA GLY A 99 8.14 5.66 -22.06
C GLY A 99 9.49 5.36 -22.69
N ALA A 100 9.55 4.36 -23.58
CA ALA A 100 10.79 3.95 -24.24
C ALA A 100 11.37 5.02 -25.18
N SER A 101 10.52 5.81 -25.84
CA SER A 101 10.96 6.90 -26.73
C SER A 101 11.31 8.19 -25.99
N LEU A 102 10.76 8.37 -24.79
CA LEU A 102 10.96 9.56 -23.95
C LEU A 102 12.09 9.36 -22.92
N TYR A 103 12.80 8.23 -22.97
CA TYR A 103 13.79 7.86 -21.97
C TYR A 103 15.12 7.41 -22.59
N ASN A 104 16.15 8.23 -22.43
CA ASN A 104 17.49 7.95 -22.94
C ASN A 104 18.26 6.95 -22.06
N THR A 105 18.11 5.66 -22.36
CA THR A 105 18.80 4.55 -21.66
C THR A 105 20.32 4.54 -21.87
N GLN A 106 20.85 5.29 -22.84
CA GLN A 106 22.29 5.39 -23.10
C GLN A 106 22.97 6.46 -22.24
N MET A 107 22.20 7.30 -21.53
CA MET A 107 22.76 8.24 -20.56
C MET A 107 23.50 7.46 -19.47
N SER A 108 24.66 7.97 -19.05
CA SER A 108 25.44 7.36 -17.98
C SER A 108 25.03 7.89 -16.61
N TRP A 109 25.00 7.00 -15.62
CA TRP A 109 24.82 7.36 -14.22
C TRP A 109 25.87 8.37 -13.76
N GLN A 110 25.43 9.39 -13.02
CA GLN A 110 26.34 10.32 -12.36
C GLN A 110 27.23 9.59 -11.34
N PRO A 111 28.47 10.05 -11.13
CA PRO A 111 29.33 9.51 -10.07
C PRO A 111 28.62 9.49 -8.71
N GLY A 112 28.73 8.35 -8.02
CA GLY A 112 28.07 8.15 -6.73
C GLY A 112 26.58 7.84 -6.80
N ALA A 113 25.99 7.68 -7.99
CA ALA A 113 24.63 7.17 -8.12
C ALA A 113 24.52 5.77 -7.50
N ALA A 114 23.45 5.56 -6.73
CA ALA A 114 23.15 4.29 -6.09
C ALA A 114 21.66 4.22 -5.75
N TYR A 115 21.19 3.01 -5.48
CA TYR A 115 19.91 2.81 -4.82
C TYR A 115 20.05 1.91 -3.60
N ALA A 116 19.17 2.10 -2.62
CA ALA A 116 19.02 1.21 -1.49
C ALA A 116 17.79 0.31 -1.70
N LYS A 117 17.91 -0.96 -1.31
CA LYS A 117 16.79 -1.88 -1.15
C LYS A 117 16.48 -2.10 0.32
N VAL A 118 15.22 -2.30 0.65
CA VAL A 118 14.76 -2.65 1.98
C VAL A 118 13.58 -3.62 1.89
N THR A 119 13.60 -4.66 2.70
CA THR A 119 12.44 -5.51 2.96
C THR A 119 11.62 -4.86 4.05
N ARG A 120 10.30 -4.70 3.86
CA ARG A 120 9.42 -4.10 4.88
C ARG A 120 8.43 -5.14 5.38
N GLN A 121 8.34 -5.31 6.69
CA GLN A 121 7.38 -6.20 7.33
C GLN A 121 6.41 -5.42 8.19
N VAL A 122 5.14 -5.82 8.21
CA VAL A 122 4.15 -5.22 9.11
C VAL A 122 4.42 -5.65 10.55
N VAL A 123 4.41 -4.69 11.48
CA VAL A 123 4.49 -4.94 12.94
C VAL A 123 3.11 -4.78 13.54
N GLY A 124 2.59 -5.85 14.12
CA GLY A 124 1.19 -5.97 14.53
C GLY A 124 0.26 -6.28 13.36
N ASP A 125 -0.95 -6.75 13.66
CA ASP A 125 -1.98 -6.90 12.62
C ASP A 125 -2.46 -5.50 12.19
N THR A 126 -2.48 -5.25 10.88
CA THR A 126 -3.00 -4.01 10.30
C THR A 126 -4.31 -4.31 9.58
N VAL A 127 -5.38 -3.57 9.93
CA VAL A 127 -6.72 -3.78 9.38
C VAL A 127 -7.13 -2.58 8.55
N LEU A 128 -7.24 -2.76 7.24
CA LEU A 128 -7.69 -1.71 6.31
C LEU A 128 -9.21 -1.80 6.14
N ALA A 129 -9.92 -0.72 6.45
CA ALA A 129 -11.37 -0.64 6.34
C ALA A 129 -11.78 -0.28 4.90
N ASN A 130 -12.77 -0.99 4.37
CA ASN A 130 -13.19 -0.89 2.97
C ASN A 130 -14.69 -0.62 2.87
N ASP A 131 -15.09 0.07 1.80
CA ASP A 131 -16.49 0.06 1.40
C ASP A 131 -16.89 -1.33 0.90
N CYS A 132 -18.10 -1.76 1.22
CA CYS A 132 -18.60 -3.03 0.74
C CYS A 132 -19.12 -3.00 -0.70
N SER A 133 -19.33 -1.79 -1.25
CA SER A 133 -19.79 -1.58 -2.62
C SER A 133 -19.21 -0.30 -3.21
N ALA A 134 -19.20 -0.22 -4.55
CA ALA A 134 -18.88 1.00 -5.26
C ALA A 134 -20.11 1.94 -5.33
N PRO A 135 -19.91 3.27 -5.41
CA PRO A 135 -18.62 3.97 -5.37
C PRO A 135 -18.01 4.00 -3.97
N SER A 136 -16.68 3.94 -3.89
CA SER A 136 -15.99 4.06 -2.61
C SER A 136 -16.19 5.44 -2.00
N THR A 137 -16.43 5.48 -0.70
CA THR A 137 -16.54 6.71 0.08
C THR A 137 -15.16 7.19 0.54
N THR A 138 -15.10 8.38 1.11
CA THR A 138 -13.88 8.97 1.70
C THR A 138 -14.15 9.34 3.16
N GLY A 139 -13.08 9.56 3.93
CA GLY A 139 -13.21 9.87 5.35
C GLY A 139 -13.42 8.61 6.20
N THR A 140 -13.97 8.77 7.41
CA THR A 140 -14.13 7.66 8.38
C THR A 140 -15.39 6.84 8.18
N ASN A 141 -16.32 7.30 7.35
CA ASN A 141 -17.57 6.58 7.10
C ASN A 141 -17.31 5.58 5.97
N VAL A 142 -17.57 4.31 6.21
CA VAL A 142 -17.51 3.24 5.21
C VAL A 142 -18.92 2.79 4.86
N THR A 143 -19.14 2.39 3.61
CA THR A 143 -20.41 1.78 3.19
C THR A 143 -20.50 0.36 3.74
N PRO A 144 -21.48 0.08 4.63
CA PRO A 144 -21.62 -1.24 5.24
C PRO A 144 -22.04 -2.29 4.23
N CYS A 145 -21.69 -3.55 4.52
CA CYS A 145 -22.20 -4.71 3.78
C CYS A 145 -23.65 -5.03 4.12
N SER A 146 -24.09 -4.72 5.35
CA SER A 146 -25.48 -4.87 5.78
C SER A 146 -25.77 -3.93 6.95
N THR A 147 -26.90 -3.23 6.88
CA THR A 147 -27.43 -2.40 7.97
C THR A 147 -28.57 -3.06 8.75
N THR A 148 -29.07 -4.21 8.27
CA THR A 148 -30.21 -4.93 8.84
C THR A 148 -29.79 -6.17 9.62
N VAL A 149 -28.63 -6.73 9.28
CA VAL A 149 -28.02 -7.85 10.00
C VAL A 149 -26.94 -7.30 10.92
N SER A 150 -27.00 -7.64 12.21
CA SER A 150 -26.08 -7.13 13.21
C SER A 150 -25.11 -8.17 13.77
N THR A 151 -25.26 -9.46 13.39
CA THR A 151 -24.38 -10.56 13.81
C THR A 151 -23.70 -11.23 12.63
N LEU A 152 -22.44 -11.66 12.82
CA LEU A 152 -21.67 -12.31 11.75
C LEU A 152 -22.29 -13.65 11.35
N GLU A 153 -22.86 -14.39 12.31
CA GLU A 153 -23.49 -15.68 12.09
C GLU A 153 -24.71 -15.58 11.16
N ALA A 154 -25.51 -14.52 11.30
CA ALA A 154 -26.68 -14.28 10.45
C ALA A 154 -26.34 -13.57 9.13
N PHE A 155 -25.10 -13.08 8.98
CA PHE A 155 -24.64 -12.37 7.78
C PHE A 155 -24.24 -13.32 6.66
N PHE A 156 -23.75 -14.52 6.99
CA PHE A 156 -23.36 -15.51 6.01
C PHE A 156 -24.53 -16.40 5.58
N PRO A 157 -24.55 -16.87 4.32
CA PRO A 157 -23.57 -16.63 3.26
C PRO A 157 -23.66 -15.20 2.70
N TYR A 158 -22.50 -14.63 2.33
CA TYR A 158 -22.42 -13.30 1.73
C TYR A 158 -21.72 -13.33 0.37
N ALA A 159 -22.39 -12.86 -0.67
CA ALA A 159 -21.83 -12.73 -2.02
C ALA A 159 -21.18 -11.34 -2.17
N SER A 160 -19.85 -11.31 -2.12
CA SER A 160 -19.07 -10.09 -2.28
C SER A 160 -18.92 -9.73 -3.75
N THR A 161 -19.37 -8.53 -4.13
CA THR A 161 -19.20 -7.99 -5.48
C THR A 161 -17.81 -7.39 -5.72
N VAL A 162 -17.02 -7.19 -4.64
CA VAL A 162 -15.67 -6.61 -4.72
C VAL A 162 -14.67 -7.60 -5.30
N ASP A 163 -14.81 -8.88 -4.96
CA ASP A 163 -13.90 -9.97 -5.35
C ASP A 163 -14.62 -11.16 -5.99
N ASN A 164 -15.92 -11.02 -6.32
CA ASN A 164 -16.77 -12.02 -6.95
C ASN A 164 -16.75 -13.39 -6.24
N LYS A 165 -16.70 -13.36 -4.90
CA LYS A 165 -16.66 -14.56 -4.06
C LYS A 165 -17.84 -14.60 -3.09
N THR A 166 -18.44 -15.78 -2.95
CA THR A 166 -19.36 -16.06 -1.84
C THR A 166 -18.56 -16.57 -0.65
N TYR A 167 -18.68 -15.86 0.46
CA TYR A 167 -18.09 -16.24 1.74
C TYR A 167 -19.14 -16.95 2.59
N ASN A 168 -18.77 -18.07 3.20
CA ASN A 168 -19.55 -18.79 4.18
C ASN A 168 -18.93 -18.65 5.56
N LEU A 169 -19.72 -18.87 6.61
CA LEU A 169 -19.24 -18.80 7.99
C LEU A 169 -18.05 -19.76 8.22
N SER A 170 -18.06 -20.94 7.60
CA SER A 170 -17.01 -21.95 7.68
C SER A 170 -15.71 -21.60 6.96
N ASP A 171 -15.72 -20.60 6.07
CA ASP A 171 -14.54 -20.23 5.28
C ASP A 171 -13.53 -19.39 6.09
N GLY A 172 -13.80 -19.18 7.37
CA GLY A 172 -13.05 -18.31 8.26
C GLY A 172 -13.37 -18.58 9.72
N GLN A 173 -12.91 -17.68 10.59
CA GLN A 173 -13.09 -17.77 12.03
C GLN A 173 -13.52 -16.43 12.59
N ILE A 174 -14.39 -16.47 13.59
CA ILE A 174 -14.77 -15.26 14.33
C ILE A 174 -13.79 -15.05 15.49
N VAL A 175 -13.17 -13.89 15.53
CA VAL A 175 -12.17 -13.47 16.51
C VAL A 175 -12.46 -12.05 16.99
N THR A 176 -11.74 -11.61 18.01
CA THR A 176 -11.62 -10.18 18.30
C THR A 176 -10.43 -9.63 17.51
N LEU A 177 -10.66 -8.67 16.63
CA LEU A 177 -9.65 -8.05 15.77
C LEU A 177 -9.78 -6.53 15.85
N ALA A 178 -8.68 -5.83 16.12
CA ALA A 178 -8.64 -4.37 16.23
C ALA A 178 -9.76 -3.78 17.12
N GLY A 179 -10.09 -4.45 18.24
CA GLY A 179 -11.12 -3.99 19.19
C GLY A 179 -12.56 -4.30 18.81
N THR A 180 -12.82 -5.01 17.70
CA THR A 180 -14.17 -5.44 17.31
C THR A 180 -14.26 -6.95 17.13
N ARG A 181 -15.48 -7.47 17.18
CA ARG A 181 -15.80 -8.84 16.77
C ARG A 181 -15.81 -8.94 15.25
N ALA A 182 -14.96 -9.78 14.70
CA ALA A 182 -14.73 -9.89 13.27
C ALA A 182 -14.60 -11.34 12.81
N TRP A 183 -15.18 -11.66 11.66
CA TRP A 183 -14.91 -12.87 10.91
C TRP A 183 -13.72 -12.62 9.98
N VAL A 184 -12.73 -13.52 10.00
CA VAL A 184 -11.53 -13.45 9.15
C VAL A 184 -11.45 -14.69 8.29
N SER A 185 -11.31 -14.51 6.98
CA SER A 185 -11.15 -15.59 6.00
C SER A 185 -9.90 -16.43 6.27
N ASN A 186 -10.00 -17.75 6.11
CA ASN A 186 -8.87 -18.69 6.16
C ASN A 186 -8.05 -18.67 4.85
N THR A 187 -8.63 -18.18 3.75
CA THR A 187 -7.95 -18.04 2.46
C THR A 187 -7.52 -16.60 2.23
N ALA A 188 -6.28 -16.42 1.80
CA ALA A 188 -5.75 -15.12 1.40
C ALA A 188 -6.45 -14.61 0.12
N LEU A 189 -6.55 -13.28 0.00
CA LEU A 189 -6.98 -12.62 -1.23
C LEU A 189 -5.88 -12.67 -2.29
N SER A 190 -6.28 -12.60 -3.56
CA SER A 190 -5.33 -12.42 -4.67
C SER A 190 -4.84 -10.97 -4.68
N ALA A 191 -3.78 -10.69 -3.94
CA ALA A 191 -3.14 -9.39 -3.82
C ALA A 191 -1.62 -9.56 -3.69
N ALA A 192 -0.85 -8.52 -4.02
CA ALA A 192 0.61 -8.56 -3.92
C ALA A 192 1.08 -8.83 -2.49
N THR A 193 0.60 -8.02 -1.55
CA THR A 193 0.79 -8.28 -0.12
C THR A 193 -0.25 -9.30 0.34
N THR A 194 0.18 -10.35 1.02
CA THR A 194 -0.74 -11.36 1.58
C THR A 194 -1.68 -10.70 2.59
N GLN A 195 -2.98 -10.78 2.31
CA GLN A 195 -4.02 -10.20 3.15
C GLN A 195 -5.27 -11.07 3.11
N TYR A 196 -6.11 -10.97 4.13
CA TYR A 196 -7.30 -11.80 4.30
C TYR A 196 -8.55 -10.93 4.36
N ARG A 197 -9.65 -11.40 3.77
CA ARG A 197 -10.96 -10.74 3.89
C ARG A 197 -11.42 -10.74 5.34
N VAL A 198 -11.96 -9.61 5.77
CA VAL A 198 -12.57 -9.42 7.09
C VAL A 198 -13.99 -8.87 6.92
N PHE A 199 -14.92 -9.39 7.73
CA PHE A 199 -16.21 -8.75 8.00
C PHE A 199 -16.31 -8.51 9.50
N TYR A 200 -16.71 -7.31 9.92
CA TYR A 200 -16.71 -6.96 11.34
C TYR A 200 -18.00 -6.25 11.76
N GLN A 201 -18.34 -6.38 13.04
CA GLN A 201 -19.51 -5.77 13.64
C GLN A 201 -19.15 -4.38 14.18
N ALA A 202 -19.77 -3.33 13.66
CA ALA A 202 -19.62 -1.99 14.22
C ALA A 202 -20.98 -1.30 14.19
N ASN A 203 -21.35 -0.54 15.23
CA ASN A 203 -22.56 0.29 15.25
C ASN A 203 -23.87 -0.42 14.80
N GLY A 204 -24.01 -1.72 15.06
CA GLY A 204 -25.20 -2.50 14.69
C GLY A 204 -25.26 -2.94 13.21
N GLN A 205 -24.20 -2.72 12.44
CA GLN A 205 -24.05 -3.12 11.03
C GLN A 205 -22.87 -4.10 10.85
N ILE A 206 -22.79 -4.69 9.66
CA ILE A 206 -21.62 -5.47 9.22
C ILE A 206 -20.85 -4.66 8.19
N ASP A 207 -19.57 -4.44 8.45
CA ASP A 207 -18.64 -3.70 7.61
C ASP A 207 -17.55 -4.60 7.02
N SER A 208 -16.87 -4.15 5.97
CA SER A 208 -15.78 -4.90 5.31
C SER A 208 -14.40 -4.32 5.65
N ALA A 209 -13.43 -5.22 5.76
CA ALA A 209 -12.03 -4.88 5.91
C ALA A 209 -11.14 -5.92 5.21
N THR A 210 -9.84 -5.63 5.16
CA THR A 210 -8.78 -6.61 4.93
C THR A 210 -7.79 -6.56 6.08
N VAL A 211 -7.23 -7.71 6.45
CA VAL A 211 -6.16 -7.77 7.47
C VAL A 211 -4.86 -8.23 6.83
N ILE A 212 -3.79 -7.47 7.09
CA ILE A 212 -2.41 -7.88 6.88
C ILE A 212 -1.89 -8.33 8.24
N ARG A 213 -1.42 -9.58 8.33
CA ARG A 213 -0.98 -10.15 9.61
C ARG A 213 0.39 -9.62 10.01
N ASN A 214 0.65 -9.58 11.31
CA ASN A 214 1.97 -9.30 11.85
C ASN A 214 3.06 -10.18 11.19
N GLY A 215 4.20 -9.57 10.88
CA GLY A 215 5.34 -10.21 10.22
C GLY A 215 5.17 -10.40 8.71
N THR A 216 4.03 -10.04 8.12
CA THR A 216 3.83 -10.13 6.67
C THR A 216 4.76 -9.15 5.95
N THR A 217 5.57 -9.66 5.04
CA THR A 217 6.37 -8.82 4.13
C THR A 217 5.45 -8.08 3.16
N LEU A 218 5.57 -6.77 3.11
CA LEU A 218 4.91 -5.95 2.11
C LEU A 218 5.49 -6.24 0.73
N ALA A 219 4.60 -6.37 -0.23
CA ALA A 219 4.95 -6.48 -1.62
C ALA A 219 4.22 -5.42 -2.45
N ILE A 220 4.93 -4.87 -3.42
CA ILE A 220 4.46 -3.86 -4.34
C ILE A 220 3.78 -4.58 -5.51
N THR A 221 2.52 -4.22 -5.78
CA THR A 221 1.78 -4.67 -6.96
C THR A 221 2.33 -3.93 -8.18
N ASN A 222 2.76 -4.67 -9.20
CA ASN A 222 3.48 -4.09 -10.32
C ASN A 222 2.54 -3.72 -11.46
N THR A 223 2.66 -2.49 -11.97
CA THR A 223 2.03 -2.09 -13.22
C THR A 223 2.78 -2.75 -14.37
N GLY A 224 2.15 -3.71 -15.06
CA GLY A 224 2.71 -4.37 -16.25
C GLY A 224 3.49 -5.69 -16.01
N ASN A 225 3.56 -6.20 -14.78
CA ASN A 225 4.11 -7.53 -14.48
C ASN A 225 3.26 -8.24 -13.42
N ALA A 226 3.03 -9.54 -13.58
CA ALA A 226 2.23 -10.36 -12.66
C ALA A 226 2.97 -10.75 -11.36
N THR A 227 4.30 -10.65 -11.30
CA THR A 227 5.09 -11.02 -10.11
C THR A 227 5.33 -9.81 -9.21
N PRO A 228 4.82 -9.78 -7.97
CA PRO A 228 5.09 -8.71 -7.00
C PRO A 228 6.57 -8.62 -6.60
N GLN A 229 7.06 -7.40 -6.33
CA GLN A 229 8.35 -7.19 -5.67
C GLN A 229 8.17 -7.13 -4.15
N ASN A 230 8.98 -7.86 -3.38
CA ASN A 230 8.90 -7.92 -1.92
C ASN A 230 9.91 -7.00 -1.20
N PHE A 231 10.45 -6.02 -1.92
CA PHE A 231 11.36 -5.00 -1.40
C PHE A 231 11.03 -3.65 -2.02
N TYR A 232 11.46 -2.59 -1.34
CA TYR A 232 11.30 -1.21 -1.79
C TYR A 232 12.65 -0.65 -2.24
N ILE A 233 12.63 0.16 -3.29
CA ILE A 233 13.82 0.82 -3.84
C ILE A 233 13.78 2.32 -3.50
N PHE A 234 14.89 2.83 -2.98
CA PHE A 234 15.11 4.25 -2.74
C PHE A 234 16.33 4.74 -3.52
N LEU A 235 16.12 5.67 -4.45
CA LEU A 235 17.21 6.28 -5.21
C LEU A 235 17.87 7.39 -4.39
N ASN A 236 19.21 7.46 -4.44
CA ASN A 236 19.91 8.64 -3.92
C ASN A 236 19.80 9.84 -4.88
N SER A 237 20.26 11.01 -4.44
CA SER A 237 20.14 12.25 -5.21
C SER A 237 20.81 12.17 -6.60
N ALA A 238 22.01 11.59 -6.70
CA ALA A 238 22.72 11.43 -7.96
C ALA A 238 21.95 10.53 -8.96
N ALA A 239 21.37 9.44 -8.47
CA ALA A 239 20.51 8.58 -9.28
C ALA A 239 19.24 9.33 -9.74
N VAL A 240 18.55 10.03 -8.83
CA VAL A 240 17.35 10.83 -9.19
C VAL A 240 17.66 11.89 -10.26
N GLN A 241 18.78 12.61 -10.12
CA GLN A 241 19.15 13.63 -11.11
C GLN A 241 19.51 13.01 -12.47
N THR A 242 20.16 11.84 -12.48
CA THR A 242 20.42 11.11 -13.73
C THR A 242 19.11 10.74 -14.41
N ILE A 243 18.14 10.16 -13.68
CA ILE A 243 16.82 9.82 -14.23
C ILE A 243 16.12 11.06 -14.79
N LYS A 244 16.13 12.16 -14.05
CA LYS A 244 15.52 13.43 -14.49
C LYS A 244 16.13 13.93 -15.80
N ALA A 245 17.45 13.85 -15.94
CA ALA A 245 18.14 14.28 -17.16
C ALA A 245 17.93 13.30 -18.34
N ALA A 246 17.65 12.03 -18.06
CA ALA A 246 17.42 11.01 -19.09
C ALA A 246 16.01 11.08 -19.69
N ILE A 247 15.05 11.75 -19.03
CA ILE A 247 13.70 11.95 -19.56
C ILE A 247 13.73 13.12 -20.56
N THR A 248 13.35 12.84 -21.80
CA THR A 248 13.21 13.81 -22.89
C THR A 248 11.74 14.00 -23.21
N PHE A 249 11.24 15.23 -23.13
CA PHE A 249 9.92 15.62 -23.64
C PHE A 249 10.07 16.33 -24.98
#